data_AF-A0A8T2R5G7-F1
#
_entry.id   AF-A0A8T2R5G7-F1
#
_cell.length_a   1.000
_cell.length_b   1.000
_cell.length_c   1.000
_cell.angle_alpha   90.00
_cell.angle_beta   90.00
_cell.angle_gamma   90.00
#
_symmetry.space_group_name_H-M   'P 1'
#
loop_
_entity.id
_entity.type
_entity.pdbx_description
1 polymer ?
#
loop_
_entity_poly.entity_id
_entity_poly.type
_entity_poly.pdbx_seq_one_letter_code
_entity_poly.pdbx_strand_id
1 'polypeptide(L)' 'MFRSIDVDNSGTLTMEELKAGLTKQGSELAESEVLQLMEAAEVDGSGTIDYMEFLTELCI' A
#
# COMPACT_ATOMS: atom_id res chain seq x y z
N MET A 1 -9.76 6.06 1.66
CA MET A 1 -8.76 5.57 0.68
C MET A 1 -8.16 4.26 1.15
N PHE A 2 -7.53 4.21 2.33
CA PHE A 2 -6.96 2.97 2.91
C PHE A 2 -7.94 1.79 3.00
N ARG A 3 -9.08 1.94 3.69
CA ARG A 3 -10.17 0.93 3.76
C ARG A 3 -10.79 0.51 2.42
N SER A 4 -10.50 1.23 1.34
CA SER A 4 -10.98 0.87 0.01
C SER A 4 -10.00 -0.05 -0.73
N ILE A 5 -8.75 -0.09 -0.25
CA ILE A 5 -7.64 -0.92 -0.72
C ILE A 5 -7.48 -2.13 0.21
N ASP A 6 -7.55 -1.92 1.53
CA ASP A 6 -7.60 -2.96 2.56
C ASP A 6 -8.96 -3.67 2.50
N VAL A 7 -9.00 -4.78 1.75
CA VAL A 7 -10.23 -5.55 1.49
C VAL A 7 -10.50 -6.50 2.64
N ASP A 8 -9.44 -7.03 3.25
CA ASP A 8 -9.53 -8.01 4.32
C ASP A 8 -9.76 -7.37 5.71
N ASN A 9 -9.62 -6.05 5.82
CA ASN A 9 -9.67 -5.29 7.07
C ASN A 9 -8.62 -5.79 8.09
N SER A 10 -7.46 -6.24 7.61
CA SER A 10 -6.32 -6.59 8.46
C SER A 10 -5.79 -5.37 9.21
N GLY A 11 -5.96 -4.17 8.64
CA GLY A 11 -5.33 -2.94 9.13
C GLY A 11 -3.91 -2.73 8.60
N THR A 12 -3.41 -3.64 7.76
CA THR A 12 -2.17 -3.52 7.01
C THR A 12 -2.45 -3.65 5.51
N LEU A 13 -1.53 -3.17 4.68
CA LEU A 13 -1.59 -3.32 3.23
C LEU A 13 -0.46 -4.21 2.79
N THR A 14 -0.84 -5.38 2.27
CA THR A 14 0.08 -6.27 1.60
C THR A 14 0.39 -5.77 0.18
N MET A 15 1.49 -6.26 -0.41
CA MET A 15 1.86 -5.95 -1.79
C MET A 15 0.71 -6.26 -2.77
N GLU A 16 0.00 -7.37 -2.54
CA GLU A 16 -1.11 -7.81 -3.37
C GLU A 16 -2.30 -6.86 -3.27
N GLU A 17 -2.64 -6.40 -2.07
CA GLU A 17 -3.73 -5.45 -1.84
C GLU A 17 -3.42 -4.06 -2.34
N LEU A 18 -2.19 -3.59 -2.15
CA LEU A 18 -1.71 -2.32 -2.69
C LEU A 18 -1.80 -2.35 -4.22
N LYS A 19 -1.29 -3.41 -4.85
CA LYS A 19 -1.38 -3.62 -6.31
C LYS A 19 -2.83 -3.67 -6.79
N ALA A 20 -3.69 -4.41 -6.08
CA ALA A 20 -5.09 -4.54 -6.43
C ALA A 20 -5.84 -3.22 -6.29
N GLY A 21 -5.60 -2.44 -5.22
CA GLY A 21 -6.24 -1.16 -5.00
C GLY A 21 -5.78 -0.07 -5.97
N LEU A 22 -4.50 -0.04 -6.32
CA LEU A 22 -3.95 0.87 -7.34
C LEU A 22 -4.52 0.55 -8.73
N THR A 23 -4.58 -0.74 -9.07
CA THR A 23 -5.23 -1.21 -10.31
C THR A 23 -6.70 -0.83 -10.35
N LYS A 24 -7.42 -0.97 -9.23
CA LYS A 24 -8.84 -0.62 -9.08
C LYS A 24 -9.09 0.89 -9.18
N GLN A 25 -8.09 1.69 -8.84
CA GLN A 25 -8.12 3.15 -8.95
C GLN A 25 -7.80 3.64 -10.38
N GLY A 26 -7.44 2.73 -11.29
CA GLY A 26 -7.17 3.02 -12.71
C GLY A 26 -5.72 3.32 -13.03
N SER A 27 -4.81 3.14 -12.07
CA SER A 27 -3.37 3.24 -12.28
C SER A 27 -2.80 1.83 -12.47
N GLU A 28 -2.52 1.45 -13.71
CA GLU A 28 -1.70 0.27 -14.04
C GLU A 28 -0.23 0.59 -13.71
N LEU A 29 0.11 0.52 -12.43
CA LEU A 29 1.50 0.62 -11.98
C LEU A 29 2.19 -0.73 -12.20
N ALA A 30 3.42 -0.68 -12.72
CA ALA A 30 4.23 -1.88 -12.87
C ALA A 30 4.58 -2.47 -11.49
N GLU A 31 4.79 -3.78 -11.41
CA GLU A 31 5.17 -4.44 -10.16
C GLU A 31 6.42 -3.81 -9.52
N SER A 32 7.35 -3.32 -10.34
CA SER A 32 8.53 -2.59 -9.87
C SER A 32 8.19 -1.27 -9.18
N GLU A 33 7.19 -0.52 -9.66
CA GLU A 33 6.77 0.72 -9.02
C GLU A 33 6.00 0.46 -7.73
N VAL A 34 5.16 -0.58 -7.70
CA VAL A 34 4.49 -1.02 -6.48
C VAL A 34 5.54 -1.44 -5.44
N LEU A 35 6.58 -2.17 -5.85
CA LEU A 35 7.67 -2.57 -4.97
C LEU A 35 8.41 -1.35 -4.42
N GLN A 36 8.72 -0.36 -5.26
CA GLN A 36 9.39 0.86 -4.82
C GLN A 36 8.53 1.71 -3.87
N LEU A 37 7.22 1.81 -4.13
CA LEU A 37 6.27 2.47 -3.24
C LEU A 37 6.19 1.74 -1.89
N MET A 38 6.22 0.41 -1.95
CA MET A 38 6.16 -0.42 -0.76
C MET A 38 7.44 -0.28 0.06
N GLU A 39 8.61 -0.35 -0.56
CA GLU A 39 9.91 -0.17 0.10
C GLU A 39 10.11 1.26 0.62
N ALA A 40 9.48 2.26 0.01
CA ALA A 40 9.50 3.64 0.48
C ALA A 40 8.53 3.89 1.64
N ALA A 41 7.37 3.22 1.66
CA ALA A 41 6.35 3.37 2.69
C ALA A 41 6.56 2.46 3.91
N GLU A 42 7.19 1.31 3.71
CA GLU A 42 7.53 0.35 4.74
C GLU A 42 8.77 0.83 5.50
N VAL A 43 8.59 1.22 6.76
CA VAL A 43 9.66 1.75 7.62
C VAL A 43 10.14 0.69 8.61
N ASP A 44 9.26 -0.25 8.98
CA ASP A 44 9.53 -1.24 10.02
C ASP A 44 10.15 -2.56 9.51
N GLY A 45 10.10 -2.84 8.20
CA GLY A 45 10.64 -4.06 7.62
C GLY A 45 9.74 -5.30 7.76
N SER A 46 8.44 -5.13 8.03
CA SER A 46 7.45 -6.21 8.19
C SER A 46 7.03 -6.88 6.89
N GLY A 47 7.34 -6.29 5.73
CA GLY A 47 6.85 -6.69 4.41
C GLY A 47 5.40 -6.30 4.14
N THR A 48 4.84 -5.40 4.96
CA THR A 48 3.48 -4.86 4.83
C THR A 48 3.44 -3.41 5.28
N ILE A 49 2.58 -2.59 4.70
CA ILE A 49 2.44 -1.19 5.12
C ILE A 49 1.32 -1.09 6.16
N ASP A 50 1.64 -0.66 7.36
CA ASP A 50 0.62 -0.39 8.38
C ASP A 50 -0.23 0.84 8.03
N TYR A 51 -1.47 0.88 8.52
CA TYR A 51 -2.31 2.09 8.41
C TYR A 51 -1.60 3.36 8.88
N MET A 52 -0.77 3.26 9.92
CA MET A 52 0.00 4.37 10.46
C MET A 52 1.13 4.80 9.52
N GLU A 53 1.83 3.87 8.90
CA GLU A 53 2.89 4.17 7.92
C GLU A 53 2.29 4.82 6.67
N PHE A 54 1.17 4.28 6.18
CA PHE A 54 0.45 4.88 5.06
C PHE A 54 0.00 6.31 5.36
N LEU A 55 -0.52 6.58 6.57
CA LEU A 55 -0.89 7.94 6.95
C LEU A 55 0.31 8.88 7.11
N THR A 56 1.43 8.36 7.59
CA THR A 56 2.63 9.17 7.86
C THR A 56 3.30 9.61 6.55
N GLU A 57 3.38 8.72 5.57
CA GLU A 57 4.00 9.02 4.26
C GLU A 57 3.06 9.75 3.29
N LEU A 58 1.75 9.49 3.34
CA LEU A 58 0.80 10.07 2.38
C LEU A 58 0.20 11.42 2.84
N CYS A 59 0.45 11.87 4.09
CA CYS A 59 -0.08 13.13 4.59
C CYS A 59 0.87 14.31 4.29
N ILE A 60 0.75 14.82 3.06
CA ILE A 60 0.99 16.23 2.71
C ILE A 60 -0.35 16.97 2.71
#